data_AF-A0A8H6YJF4-F1
#
_entry.id   AF-A0A8H6YJF4-F1
#
_cell.length_a   1.000
_cell.length_b   1.000
_cell.length_c   1.000
_cell.angle_alpha   90.00
_cell.angle_beta   90.00
_cell.angle_gamma   90.00
#
_symmetry.space_group_name_H-M   'P 1'
#
loop_
_entity.id
_entity.type
_entity.pdbx_description
1 polymer ?
#
loop_
_entity_poly.entity_id
_entity_poly.type
_entity_poly.pdbx_seq_one_letter_code
_entity_poly.pdbx_strand_id
1 'polypeptide(L)'
;MVGVRTIGSDHRLSDLIRLTLFLSLEAKPIIMRSEIWYDDGSVVLQAQQLQFRVHWAVLAQHSPFFREMRGLPQPPDQPSVEGCPIVELSDDVVDVEFLLKALYTPTFLCQTALPLQAIAALIRVGRKYEFRELFDLAVARLTFEYPATLDEYDKLFINWRYTPTRIVPHDGLQFDIISLARENNIVSVLPLCILSCGSVGTRRLTGWYPERGWNFGFSHTNRPASMPLSPRKNYASSGKARVCTWMVLLLETE
;
A
#
# COMPACT_ATOMS: atom_id res chain seq x y z
N MET A 1 -23.62 7.50 -65.29
CA MET A 1 -23.07 6.39 -64.48
C MET A 1 -21.88 6.96 -63.72
N VAL A 2 -22.05 7.13 -62.40
CA VAL A 2 -21.18 7.95 -61.53
C VAL A 2 -19.83 7.26 -61.32
N GLY A 3 -18.74 7.95 -61.66
CA GLY A 3 -17.38 7.48 -61.42
C GLY A 3 -17.01 7.63 -59.95
N VAL A 4 -16.79 6.51 -59.27
CA VAL A 4 -16.23 6.46 -57.91
C VAL A 4 -14.72 6.66 -58.02
N ARG A 5 -14.24 7.83 -57.61
CA ARG A 5 -12.81 8.09 -57.41
C ARG A 5 -12.36 7.36 -56.15
N THR A 6 -11.48 6.40 -56.30
CA THR A 6 -10.79 5.71 -55.19
C THR A 6 -9.86 6.70 -54.48
N ILE A 7 -10.06 6.83 -53.17
CA ILE A 7 -9.22 7.61 -52.28
C ILE A 7 -7.88 6.88 -52.15
N GLY A 8 -6.79 7.51 -52.60
CA GLY A 8 -5.44 6.97 -52.50
C GLY A 8 -5.06 6.74 -51.04
N SER A 9 -4.68 5.51 -50.72
CA SER A 9 -4.15 5.09 -49.43
C SER A 9 -2.87 5.87 -49.14
N ASP A 10 -2.93 6.72 -48.10
CA ASP A 10 -1.88 7.67 -47.75
C ASP A 10 -0.71 6.95 -47.05
N HIS A 11 0.11 6.25 -47.85
CA HIS A 11 1.27 5.47 -47.39
C HIS A 11 2.25 6.30 -46.53
N ARG A 12 2.28 7.62 -46.73
CA ARG A 12 3.09 8.55 -45.93
C ARG A 12 2.65 8.63 -44.47
N LEU A 13 1.36 8.47 -44.21
CA LEU A 13 0.79 8.55 -42.86
C LEU A 13 1.10 7.26 -42.07
N SER A 14 1.08 6.09 -42.73
CA SER A 14 1.53 4.84 -42.12
C SER A 14 3.03 4.82 -41.85
N ASP A 15 3.84 5.42 -42.73
CA ASP A 15 5.29 5.49 -42.55
C ASP A 15 5.67 6.51 -41.46
N LEU A 16 4.97 7.64 -41.37
CA LEU A 16 5.13 8.60 -40.26
C LEU A 16 4.70 8.00 -38.93
N ILE A 17 3.59 7.26 -38.86
CA ILE A 17 3.19 6.56 -37.64
C ILE A 17 4.25 5.53 -37.25
N ARG A 18 4.77 4.73 -38.19
CA ARG A 18 5.84 3.76 -37.93
C ARG A 18 7.12 4.42 -37.44
N LEU A 19 7.55 5.51 -38.07
CA LEU A 19 8.75 6.26 -37.67
C LEU A 19 8.55 6.93 -36.31
N THR A 20 7.37 7.47 -36.01
CA THR A 20 7.07 8.08 -34.71
C THR A 20 7.01 7.02 -33.61
N LEU A 21 6.38 5.87 -33.88
CA LEU A 21 6.34 4.73 -32.94
C LEU A 21 7.75 4.16 -32.70
N PHE A 22 8.56 4.06 -33.76
CA PHE A 22 9.95 3.59 -33.72
C PHE A 22 10.86 4.55 -32.93
N LEU A 23 10.76 5.86 -33.18
CA LEU A 23 11.49 6.87 -32.41
C LEU A 23 11.05 6.94 -30.94
N SER A 24 9.78 6.65 -30.65
CA SER A 24 9.25 6.56 -29.28
C SER A 24 9.67 5.28 -28.54
N LEU A 25 10.08 4.22 -29.26
CA LEU A 25 10.56 2.95 -28.71
C LEU A 25 12.07 2.98 -28.40
N GLU A 26 12.83 3.89 -29.03
CA GLU A 26 14.29 4.02 -28.86
C GLU A 26 14.71 5.16 -27.92
N ALA A 27 13.76 5.93 -27.38
CA ALA A 27 14.08 6.91 -26.34
C ALA A 27 14.53 6.14 -25.08
N LYS A 28 15.85 6.03 -24.89
CA LYS A 28 16.44 5.48 -23.66
C LYS A 28 15.77 6.21 -22.48
N PRO A 29 15.06 5.49 -21.59
CA PRO A 29 14.32 6.14 -20.52
C PRO A 29 15.28 6.98 -19.70
N ILE A 30 14.87 8.22 -19.42
CA ILE A 30 15.68 9.14 -18.62
C ILE A 30 15.74 8.57 -17.21
N ILE A 31 16.93 8.10 -16.82
CA ILE A 31 17.19 7.62 -15.47
C ILE A 31 17.40 8.84 -14.57
N MET A 32 16.67 8.89 -13.46
CA MET A 32 16.70 9.96 -12.48
C MET A 32 17.40 9.51 -11.20
N ARG A 33 18.07 10.46 -10.53
CA ARG A 33 18.61 10.25 -9.18
C ARG A 33 17.53 10.54 -8.15
N SER A 34 17.39 9.65 -7.17
CA SER A 34 16.49 9.85 -6.03
C SER A 34 17.10 10.80 -4.99
N GLU A 35 16.27 11.18 -4.01
CA GLU A 35 16.72 11.91 -2.82
C GLU A 35 17.63 11.07 -1.91
N ILE A 36 17.51 9.74 -1.95
CA ILE A 36 18.34 8.82 -1.17
C ILE A 36 19.63 8.54 -1.96
N TRP A 37 20.58 9.45 -1.80
CA TRP A 37 21.87 9.41 -2.47
C TRP A 37 22.99 9.67 -1.47
N TYR A 38 23.78 8.63 -1.19
CA TYR A 38 24.95 8.73 -0.31
C TYR A 38 26.24 8.86 -1.13
N ASP A 39 27.03 9.90 -0.83
CA ASP A 39 28.28 10.19 -1.53
C ASP A 39 29.36 9.10 -1.34
N ASP A 40 29.30 8.37 -0.22
CA ASP A 40 30.13 7.21 0.12
C ASP A 40 29.44 5.86 -0.20
N GLY A 41 28.28 5.91 -0.85
CA GLY A 41 27.54 4.72 -1.25
C GLY A 41 28.40 3.82 -2.17
N SER A 42 28.25 2.51 -1.97
CA SER A 42 29.04 1.45 -2.62
C SER A 42 28.24 0.62 -3.63
N VAL A 43 26.95 0.89 -3.77
CA VAL A 43 26.05 0.25 -4.74
C VAL A 43 24.96 1.23 -5.16
N VAL A 44 24.53 1.13 -6.41
CA VAL A 44 23.35 1.85 -6.91
C VAL A 44 22.24 0.84 -7.14
N LEU A 45 21.14 0.95 -6.40
CA LEU A 45 19.92 0.21 -6.67
C LEU A 45 19.11 0.98 -7.70
N GLN A 46 18.63 0.30 -8.74
CA GLN A 46 17.76 0.90 -9.74
C GLN A 46 16.39 0.23 -9.70
N ALA A 47 15.34 1.01 -9.46
CA ALA A 47 13.96 0.56 -9.58
C ALA A 47 13.31 1.39 -10.69
N GLN A 48 12.84 0.72 -11.75
CA GLN A 48 12.31 1.40 -12.95
C GLN A 48 13.32 2.46 -13.47
N GLN A 49 12.91 3.73 -13.56
CA GLN A 49 13.75 4.85 -13.98
C GLN A 49 14.39 5.63 -12.81
N LEU A 50 14.31 5.16 -11.56
CA LEU A 50 14.89 5.84 -10.41
C LEU A 50 16.05 5.05 -9.80
N GLN A 51 17.13 5.76 -9.50
CA GLN A 51 18.33 5.21 -8.88
C GLN A 51 18.55 5.72 -7.46
N PHE A 52 18.99 4.82 -6.58
CA PHE A 52 19.29 5.05 -5.18
C PHE A 52 20.73 4.62 -4.91
N ARG A 53 21.58 5.54 -4.44
CA ARG A 53 22.98 5.23 -4.12
C ARG A 53 23.11 4.96 -2.64
N VAL A 54 23.44 3.73 -2.27
CA VAL A 54 23.39 3.20 -0.89
C VAL A 54 24.59 2.30 -0.60
N HIS A 55 24.61 1.70 0.59
CA HIS A 55 25.72 0.89 1.09
C HIS A 55 25.44 -0.61 1.06
N TRP A 56 26.35 -1.37 0.46
CA TRP A 56 26.33 -2.83 0.54
C TRP A 56 26.32 -3.35 1.98
N ALA A 57 27.06 -2.69 2.88
CA ALA A 57 27.15 -3.08 4.28
C ALA A 57 25.78 -3.07 4.97
N VAL A 58 24.99 -2.01 4.76
CA VAL A 58 23.65 -1.87 5.37
C VAL A 58 22.69 -2.89 4.77
N LEU A 59 22.67 -3.06 3.44
CA LEU A 59 21.80 -4.05 2.81
C LEU A 59 22.14 -5.47 3.26
N ALA A 60 23.42 -5.84 3.25
CA ALA A 60 23.89 -7.18 3.64
C ALA A 60 23.75 -7.46 5.15
N GLN A 61 23.67 -6.42 5.98
CA GLN A 61 23.41 -6.56 7.40
C GLN A 61 21.98 -7.06 7.65
N HIS A 62 20.99 -6.45 6.99
CA HIS A 62 19.57 -6.73 7.21
C HIS A 62 18.95 -7.74 6.23
N SER A 63 19.66 -8.11 5.16
CA SER A 63 19.19 -9.07 4.16
C SER A 63 20.27 -10.10 3.82
N PRO A 64 20.01 -11.41 4.03
CA PRO A 64 20.90 -12.47 3.56
C PRO A 64 20.97 -12.52 2.03
N PHE A 65 19.87 -12.22 1.33
CA PHE A 65 19.83 -12.14 -0.13
C PHE A 65 20.86 -11.14 -0.67
N PHE A 66 20.91 -9.92 -0.14
CA PHE A 66 21.90 -8.92 -0.58
C PHE A 66 23.32 -9.26 -0.12
N ARG A 67 23.48 -9.98 1.01
CA ARG A 67 24.78 -10.49 1.46
C ARG A 67 25.36 -11.50 0.48
N GLU A 68 24.55 -12.44 0.03
CA GLU A 68 24.93 -13.45 -0.96
C GLU A 68 25.18 -12.81 -2.32
N MET A 69 24.28 -11.93 -2.77
CA MET A 69 24.42 -11.22 -4.04
C MET A 69 25.74 -10.44 -4.12
N ARG A 70 26.15 -9.78 -3.04
CA ARG A 70 27.44 -9.06 -2.97
C ARG A 70 28.64 -9.97 -3.21
N GLY A 71 28.56 -11.23 -2.79
CA GLY A 71 29.64 -12.22 -2.92
C GLY A 71 29.76 -12.86 -4.30
N LEU A 72 28.81 -12.61 -5.20
CA LEU A 72 28.82 -13.17 -6.54
C LEU A 72 29.85 -12.44 -7.42
N PRO A 73 30.60 -13.18 -8.28
CA PRO A 73 31.49 -12.56 -9.24
C PRO A 73 30.70 -11.73 -10.25
N GLN A 74 31.04 -10.45 -10.37
CA GLN A 74 30.40 -9.52 -11.31
C GLN A 74 31.02 -9.66 -12.71
N PRO A 75 30.22 -9.61 -13.78
CA PRO A 75 30.74 -9.58 -15.15
C PRO A 75 31.57 -8.30 -15.38
N PRO A 76 32.62 -8.36 -16.23
CA PRO A 76 33.55 -7.24 -16.43
C PRO A 76 32.89 -5.99 -17.03
N ASP A 77 31.80 -6.15 -17.79
CA ASP A 77 31.08 -5.06 -18.46
C ASP A 77 29.82 -4.61 -17.71
N GLN A 78 29.79 -4.77 -16.39
CA GLN A 78 28.60 -4.39 -15.61
C GLN A 78 28.37 -2.87 -15.66
N PRO A 79 27.14 -2.41 -15.94
CA PRO A 79 26.83 -0.99 -15.88
C PRO A 79 27.11 -0.44 -14.48
N SER A 80 27.80 0.69 -14.45
CA SER A 80 28.16 1.39 -13.22
C SER A 80 27.82 2.87 -13.31
N VAL A 81 27.50 3.46 -12.16
CA VAL A 81 27.27 4.89 -11.99
C VAL A 81 28.23 5.36 -10.91
N GLU A 82 29.07 6.35 -11.24
CA GLU A 82 30.08 6.89 -10.31
C GLU A 82 31.01 5.80 -9.74
N GLY A 83 31.35 4.79 -10.56
CA GLY A 83 32.19 3.66 -10.15
C GLY A 83 31.49 2.65 -9.24
N CYS A 84 30.20 2.83 -8.94
CA CYS A 84 29.39 1.88 -8.17
C CYS A 84 28.62 0.95 -9.11
N PRO A 85 28.57 -0.37 -8.84
CA PRO A 85 27.79 -1.29 -9.63
C PRO A 85 26.30 -1.00 -9.50
N ILE A 86 25.56 -1.12 -10.62
CA ILE A 86 24.11 -1.00 -10.63
C ILE A 86 23.49 -2.38 -10.40
N VAL A 87 22.52 -2.43 -9.48
CA VAL A 87 21.66 -3.59 -9.23
C VAL A 87 20.23 -3.19 -9.59
N GLU A 88 19.70 -3.77 -10.66
CA GLU A 88 18.32 -3.56 -11.08
C GLU A 88 17.36 -4.40 -10.24
N LEU A 89 16.38 -3.73 -9.62
CA LEU A 89 15.29 -4.33 -8.86
C LEU A 89 14.03 -4.28 -9.71
N SER A 90 13.26 -5.38 -9.68
CA SER A 90 11.98 -5.48 -10.40
C SER A 90 10.79 -4.92 -9.62
N ASP A 91 11.04 -4.28 -8.47
CA ASP A 91 10.00 -3.72 -7.60
C ASP A 91 9.64 -2.28 -7.97
N ASP A 92 8.53 -1.81 -7.39
CA ASP A 92 8.10 -0.43 -7.55
C ASP A 92 9.05 0.54 -6.85
N VAL A 93 9.19 1.73 -7.42
CA VAL A 93 10.02 2.82 -6.89
C VAL A 93 9.61 3.18 -5.47
N VAL A 94 8.29 3.28 -5.24
CA VAL A 94 7.71 3.62 -3.93
C VAL A 94 8.07 2.55 -2.89
N ASP A 95 8.04 1.28 -3.27
CA ASP A 95 8.31 0.18 -2.35
C ASP A 95 9.80 0.15 -1.95
N VAL A 96 10.71 0.36 -2.91
CA VAL A 96 12.15 0.47 -2.65
C VAL A 96 12.47 1.70 -1.80
N GLU A 97 11.82 2.83 -2.07
CA GLU A 97 12.02 4.05 -1.29
C GLU A 97 11.62 3.88 0.19
N PHE A 98 10.46 3.27 0.46
CA PHE A 98 10.04 2.99 1.84
C PHE A 98 10.95 1.99 2.55
N LEU A 99 11.43 0.97 1.85
CA LEU A 99 12.44 0.06 2.38
C LEU A 99 13.71 0.82 2.79
N LEU A 100 14.24 1.67 1.89
CA LEU A 100 15.45 2.43 2.16
C LEU A 100 15.25 3.45 3.29
N LYS A 101 14.09 4.12 3.35
CA LYS A 101 13.72 4.97 4.48
C LYS A 101 13.73 4.18 5.79
N ALA A 102 13.21 2.96 5.81
CA ALA A 102 13.23 2.11 7.00
C ALA A 102 14.65 1.70 7.44
N LEU A 103 15.57 1.48 6.50
CA LEU A 103 16.96 1.10 6.80
C LEU A 103 17.83 2.28 7.25
N TYR A 104 17.67 3.44 6.62
CA TYR A 104 18.55 4.59 6.82
C TYR A 104 18.00 5.65 7.76
N THR A 105 16.69 5.63 8.06
CA THR A 105 16.05 6.59 8.95
C THR A 105 15.44 5.85 10.15
N PRO A 106 16.19 5.64 11.24
CA PRO A 106 15.69 4.88 12.41
C PRO A 106 14.38 5.43 12.98
N THR A 107 14.19 6.75 12.94
CA THR A 107 12.98 7.43 13.43
C THR A 107 11.74 7.11 12.61
N PHE A 108 11.87 6.63 11.36
CA PHE A 108 10.76 6.27 10.51
C PHE A 108 9.95 5.12 11.13
N LEU A 109 10.62 4.04 11.55
CA LEU A 109 9.94 2.88 12.14
C LEU A 109 9.44 3.13 13.57
N CYS A 110 9.96 4.15 14.25
CA CYS A 110 9.50 4.57 15.58
C CYS A 110 8.17 5.33 15.55
N GLN A 111 7.70 5.75 14.37
CA GLN A 111 6.41 6.44 14.24
C GLN A 111 5.27 5.55 14.74
N THR A 112 4.35 6.15 15.50
CA THR A 112 3.19 5.42 16.03
C THR A 112 2.35 4.85 14.90
N ALA A 113 2.01 5.68 13.91
CA ALA A 113 1.29 5.28 12.71
C ALA A 113 2.18 5.35 11.47
N LEU A 114 2.07 4.36 10.59
CA LEU A 114 2.71 4.36 9.26
C LEU A 114 1.66 4.36 8.15
N PRO A 115 1.92 4.98 6.99
CA PRO A 115 1.03 4.86 5.85
C PRO A 115 0.95 3.40 5.39
N LEU A 116 -0.22 2.97 4.91
CA LEU A 116 -0.39 1.59 4.44
C LEU A 116 0.60 1.24 3.33
N GLN A 117 0.94 2.20 2.45
CA GLN A 117 1.93 2.00 1.39
C GLN A 117 3.30 1.61 1.94
N ALA A 118 3.75 2.20 3.05
CA ALA A 118 4.99 1.80 3.70
C ALA A 118 4.90 0.37 4.24
N ILE A 119 3.78 0.02 4.88
CA ILE A 119 3.57 -1.33 5.41
C ILE A 119 3.54 -2.36 4.26
N ALA A 120 2.85 -2.04 3.17
CA ALA A 120 2.79 -2.87 1.97
C ALA A 120 4.17 -3.07 1.35
N ALA A 121 4.96 -2.00 1.21
CA ALA A 121 6.33 -2.04 0.73
C ALA A 121 7.21 -2.98 1.56
N LEU A 122 7.19 -2.81 2.89
CA LEU A 122 7.97 -3.65 3.81
C LEU A 122 7.53 -5.12 3.78
N ILE A 123 6.25 -5.40 3.55
CA ILE A 123 5.74 -6.78 3.39
C ILE A 123 6.22 -7.37 2.06
N ARG A 124 6.03 -6.67 0.93
CA ARG A 124 6.36 -7.19 -0.42
C ARG A 124 7.86 -7.36 -0.61
N VAL A 125 8.60 -6.27 -0.43
CA VAL A 125 10.05 -6.21 -0.67
C VAL A 125 10.80 -6.93 0.45
N GLY A 126 10.32 -6.80 1.69
CA GLY A 126 10.94 -7.48 2.83
C GLY A 126 10.83 -9.00 2.74
N ARG A 127 9.72 -9.54 2.20
CA ARG A 127 9.63 -10.97 1.90
C ARG A 127 10.53 -11.37 0.74
N LYS A 128 10.48 -10.62 -0.36
CA LYS A 128 11.22 -10.95 -1.61
C LYS A 128 12.73 -10.97 -1.42
N TYR A 129 13.27 -10.00 -0.68
CA TYR A 129 14.70 -9.86 -0.43
C TYR A 129 15.09 -10.22 1.00
N GLU A 130 14.24 -10.95 1.72
CA GLU A 130 14.53 -11.47 3.05
C GLU A 130 14.94 -10.44 4.13
N PHE A 131 14.37 -9.23 4.09
CA PHE A 131 14.43 -8.29 5.22
C PHE A 131 13.45 -8.70 6.32
N ARG A 132 13.74 -9.83 6.98
CA ARG A 132 12.81 -10.49 7.93
C ARG A 132 12.35 -9.57 9.06
N GLU A 133 13.26 -8.80 9.65
CA GLU A 133 12.94 -7.86 10.73
C GLU A 133 11.89 -6.81 10.30
N LEU A 134 12.04 -6.27 9.08
CA LEU A 134 11.12 -5.29 8.53
C LEU A 134 9.78 -5.92 8.15
N PHE A 135 9.83 -7.12 7.58
CA PHE A 135 8.65 -7.91 7.24
C PHE A 135 7.82 -8.21 8.50
N ASP A 136 8.44 -8.74 9.55
CA ASP A 136 7.77 -9.10 10.81
C ASP A 136 7.17 -7.88 11.49
N LEU A 137 7.90 -6.75 11.50
CA LEU A 137 7.40 -5.48 12.06
C LEU A 137 6.17 -4.99 11.29
N ALA A 138 6.18 -5.06 9.97
CA ALA A 138 5.06 -4.64 9.13
C ALA A 138 3.83 -5.55 9.33
N VAL A 139 4.02 -6.87 9.41
CA VAL A 139 2.96 -7.83 9.72
C VAL A 139 2.39 -7.59 11.11
N ALA A 140 3.25 -7.36 12.12
CA ALA A 140 2.82 -7.08 13.49
C ALA A 140 1.99 -5.79 13.60
N ARG A 141 2.28 -4.77 12.78
CA ARG A 141 1.43 -3.57 12.69
C ARG A 141 0.07 -3.89 12.07
N LEU A 142 0.05 -4.71 11.02
CA LEU A 142 -1.19 -5.09 10.35
C LEU A 142 -2.10 -5.96 11.23
N THR A 143 -1.55 -6.97 11.89
CA THR A 143 -2.29 -7.88 12.77
C THR A 143 -2.71 -7.24 14.08
N PHE A 144 -2.01 -6.18 14.52
CA PHE A 144 -2.47 -5.38 15.66
C PHE A 144 -3.75 -4.60 15.36
N GLU A 145 -3.85 -3.98 14.18
CA GLU A 145 -5.08 -3.27 13.77
C GLU A 145 -6.21 -4.25 13.42
N TYR A 146 -5.84 -5.41 12.87
CA TYR A 146 -6.77 -6.41 12.38
C TYR A 146 -6.46 -7.78 13.00
N PRO A 147 -6.78 -7.98 14.30
CA PRO A 147 -6.56 -9.25 14.96
C PRO A 147 -7.40 -10.38 14.35
N ALA A 148 -6.93 -11.60 14.52
CA ALA A 148 -7.57 -12.79 13.97
C ALA A 148 -8.74 -13.28 14.82
N THR A 149 -8.74 -12.97 16.13
CA THR A 149 -9.72 -13.49 17.08
C THR A 149 -10.67 -12.41 17.57
N LEU A 150 -11.91 -12.82 17.89
CA LEU A 150 -12.92 -11.92 18.42
C LEU A 150 -12.52 -11.36 19.80
N ASP A 151 -11.89 -12.17 20.65
CA ASP A 151 -11.43 -11.75 21.97
C ASP A 151 -10.37 -10.64 21.92
N GLU A 152 -9.44 -10.71 20.96
CA GLU A 152 -8.46 -9.65 20.73
C GLU A 152 -9.11 -8.38 20.19
N TYR A 153 -10.06 -8.55 19.25
CA TYR A 153 -10.85 -7.44 18.75
C TYR A 153 -11.63 -6.74 19.87
N ASP A 154 -12.28 -7.49 20.76
CA ASP A 154 -13.04 -6.92 21.88
C ASP A 154 -12.12 -6.13 22.84
N LYS A 155 -10.90 -6.62 23.09
CA LYS A 155 -9.89 -5.89 23.89
C LYS A 155 -9.46 -4.58 23.24
N LEU A 156 -9.25 -4.57 21.92
CA LEU A 156 -8.95 -3.35 21.17
C LEU A 156 -10.15 -2.40 21.18
N PHE A 157 -11.35 -2.94 21.01
CA PHE A 157 -12.58 -2.16 20.99
C PHE A 157 -12.86 -1.49 22.32
N ILE A 158 -12.63 -2.16 23.46
CA ILE A 158 -12.81 -1.55 24.79
C ILE A 158 -11.78 -0.43 25.02
N ASN A 159 -10.54 -0.63 24.59
CA ASN A 159 -9.44 0.31 24.82
C ASN A 159 -9.24 1.34 23.71
N TRP A 160 -10.16 1.42 22.74
CA TRP A 160 -9.99 2.18 21.50
C TRP A 160 -9.61 3.66 21.70
N ARG A 161 -10.08 4.29 22.79
CA ARG A 161 -9.76 5.68 23.13
C ARG A 161 -8.30 5.89 23.57
N TYR A 162 -7.65 4.83 24.03
CA TYR A 162 -6.31 4.86 24.62
C TYR A 162 -5.27 4.12 23.76
N THR A 163 -5.72 3.36 22.76
CA THR A 163 -4.84 2.65 21.82
C THR A 163 -4.67 3.49 20.55
N PRO A 164 -3.49 4.09 20.31
CA PRO A 164 -3.26 4.83 19.08
C PRO A 164 -3.23 3.87 17.88
N THR A 165 -3.79 4.32 16.76
CA THR A 165 -3.75 3.59 15.49
C THR A 165 -2.32 3.48 14.99
N ARG A 166 -1.95 2.31 14.47
CA ARG A 166 -0.64 1.99 13.90
C ARG A 166 -0.58 2.14 12.39
N ILE A 167 -1.73 2.34 11.75
CA ILE A 167 -1.86 2.59 10.31
C ILE A 167 -2.53 3.94 10.12
N VAL A 168 -1.93 4.79 9.29
CA VAL A 168 -2.53 6.08 8.93
C VAL A 168 -3.83 5.84 8.17
N PRO A 169 -4.96 6.37 8.64
CA PRO A 169 -6.25 6.12 8.01
C PRO A 169 -6.42 6.88 6.69
N HIS A 170 -7.02 6.23 5.70
CA HIS A 170 -7.40 6.86 4.42
C HIS A 170 -8.67 6.24 3.84
N ASP A 171 -9.23 6.90 2.83
CA ASP A 171 -10.41 6.40 2.13
C ASP A 171 -10.09 5.11 1.39
N GLY A 172 -10.88 4.07 1.62
CA GLY A 172 -10.67 2.76 0.98
C GLY A 172 -9.66 1.85 1.70
N LEU A 173 -9.12 2.26 2.84
CA LEU A 173 -8.14 1.50 3.63
C LEU A 173 -8.47 0.00 3.76
N GLN A 174 -9.74 -0.35 4.03
CA GLN A 174 -10.12 -1.75 4.22
C GLN A 174 -9.97 -2.58 2.94
N PHE A 175 -10.28 -1.99 1.77
CA PHE A 175 -10.13 -2.68 0.48
C PHE A 175 -8.65 -2.90 0.17
N ASP A 176 -7.81 -1.88 0.39
CA ASP A 176 -6.38 -1.98 0.15
C ASP A 176 -5.73 -3.03 1.06
N ILE A 177 -6.16 -3.12 2.33
CA ILE A 177 -5.69 -4.16 3.26
C ILE A 177 -6.14 -5.54 2.80
N ILE A 178 -7.38 -5.72 2.33
CA ILE A 178 -7.85 -7.00 1.80
C ILE A 178 -7.02 -7.42 0.60
N SER A 179 -6.74 -6.51 -0.33
CA SER A 179 -5.88 -6.77 -1.50
C SER A 179 -4.47 -7.16 -1.07
N LEU A 180 -3.85 -6.39 -0.18
CA LEU A 180 -2.51 -6.66 0.35
C LEU A 180 -2.42 -8.01 1.07
N ALA A 181 -3.42 -8.31 1.91
CA ALA A 181 -3.49 -9.53 2.68
C ALA A 181 -3.64 -10.77 1.77
N ARG A 182 -4.44 -10.65 0.71
CA ARG A 182 -4.59 -11.72 -0.30
C ARG A 182 -3.31 -11.93 -1.10
N GLU A 183 -2.70 -10.85 -1.59
CA GLU A 183 -1.43 -10.89 -2.33
C GLU A 183 -0.31 -11.58 -1.53
N ASN A 184 -0.32 -11.42 -0.20
CA ASN A 184 0.75 -11.90 0.68
C ASN A 184 0.35 -13.09 1.57
N ASN A 185 -0.80 -13.72 1.32
CA ASN A 185 -1.32 -14.86 2.10
C ASN A 185 -1.41 -14.59 3.61
N ILE A 186 -1.69 -13.33 4.02
CA ILE A 186 -1.90 -12.95 5.41
C ILE A 186 -3.40 -13.10 5.71
N VAL A 187 -3.87 -14.34 5.78
CA VAL A 187 -5.32 -14.63 5.87
C VAL A 187 -5.94 -14.23 7.22
N SER A 188 -5.11 -14.10 8.27
CA SER A 188 -5.52 -13.79 9.63
C SER A 188 -6.27 -12.46 9.76
N VAL A 189 -5.97 -11.48 8.90
CA VAL A 189 -6.56 -10.13 8.99
C VAL A 189 -7.90 -10.00 8.24
N LEU A 190 -8.21 -10.97 7.37
CA LEU A 190 -9.36 -10.89 6.46
C LEU A 190 -10.72 -10.86 7.16
N PRO A 191 -11.01 -11.70 8.19
CA PRO A 191 -12.33 -11.76 8.80
C PRO A 191 -12.79 -10.40 9.33
N LEU A 192 -11.91 -9.69 10.04
CA LEU A 192 -12.24 -8.38 10.61
C LEU A 192 -12.31 -7.28 9.55
N CYS A 193 -11.44 -7.33 8.53
CA CYS A 193 -11.50 -6.38 7.42
C CYS A 193 -12.86 -6.46 6.68
N ILE A 194 -13.32 -7.67 6.38
CA ILE A 194 -14.58 -7.92 5.67
C ILE A 194 -15.78 -7.48 6.52
N LEU A 195 -15.79 -7.80 7.82
CA LEU A 195 -16.80 -7.33 8.76
C LEU A 195 -16.85 -5.80 8.82
N SER A 196 -15.68 -5.17 8.83
CA SER A 196 -15.55 -3.71 8.82
C SER A 196 -16.13 -3.10 7.54
N CYS A 197 -15.88 -3.70 6.37
CA CYS A 197 -16.47 -3.25 5.09
C CYS A 197 -18.00 -3.27 5.12
N GLY A 198 -18.62 -4.37 5.62
CA GLY A 198 -20.08 -4.49 5.72
C GLY A 198 -20.72 -3.43 6.63
N SER A 199 -20.02 -3.05 7.70
CA SER A 199 -20.48 -1.98 8.60
C SER A 199 -20.28 -0.56 8.04
N VAL A 200 -19.35 -0.34 7.09
CA VAL A 200 -19.17 0.98 6.42
C VAL A 200 -20.24 1.20 5.35
N GLY A 201 -20.60 0.17 4.57
CA GLY A 201 -21.68 0.26 3.59
C GLY A 201 -23.03 0.57 4.22
N THR A 202 -23.36 -0.11 5.33
CA THR A 202 -24.58 0.17 6.11
C THR A 202 -24.56 1.56 6.74
N ARG A 203 -23.41 2.08 7.21
CA ARG A 203 -23.30 3.46 7.73
C ARG A 203 -23.53 4.55 6.68
N ARG A 204 -22.99 4.38 5.47
CA ARG A 204 -23.24 5.30 4.34
C ARG A 204 -24.72 5.32 3.93
N LEU A 205 -25.40 4.19 4.04
CA LEU A 205 -26.82 4.05 3.68
C LEU A 205 -27.79 4.51 4.77
N THR A 206 -27.45 4.33 6.05
CA THR A 206 -28.35 4.62 7.17
C THR A 206 -28.14 5.99 7.82
N GLY A 207 -27.08 6.71 7.46
CA GLY A 207 -26.71 7.98 8.11
C GLY A 207 -26.36 7.85 9.59
N TRP A 208 -26.23 6.62 10.09
CA TRP A 208 -25.98 6.33 11.50
C TRP A 208 -24.47 6.38 11.75
N TYR A 209 -24.02 7.39 12.49
CA TYR A 209 -22.66 7.46 13.02
C TYR A 209 -22.67 6.93 14.46
N PRO A 210 -22.12 5.73 14.73
CA PRO A 210 -21.70 5.44 16.10
C PRO A 210 -20.63 6.47 16.43
N GLU A 211 -20.61 7.02 17.65
CA GLU A 211 -19.57 7.93 18.15
C GLU A 211 -18.20 7.24 18.26
N ARG A 212 -17.68 6.70 17.17
CA ARG A 212 -16.25 6.61 16.93
C ARG A 212 -15.83 8.04 16.63
N GLY A 213 -14.91 8.60 17.41
CA GLY A 213 -14.41 9.97 17.27
C GLY A 213 -13.57 10.22 16.01
N TRP A 214 -14.00 9.73 14.85
CA TRP A 214 -13.49 10.14 13.55
C TRP A 214 -14.15 11.46 13.21
N ASN A 215 -13.56 12.56 13.68
CA ASN A 215 -13.91 13.89 13.21
C ASN A 215 -13.47 14.00 11.74
N PHE A 216 -14.29 13.47 10.83
CA PHE A 216 -14.24 13.90 9.44
C PHE A 216 -14.71 15.35 9.42
N GLY A 217 -13.74 16.27 9.41
CA GLY A 217 -13.97 17.66 9.03
C GLY A 217 -14.31 17.72 7.54
N PHE A 218 -15.54 17.39 7.18
CA PHE A 218 -16.06 17.72 5.85
C PHE A 218 -16.28 19.23 5.79
N SER A 219 -15.34 19.92 5.17
CA SER A 219 -15.49 21.33 4.78
C SER A 219 -16.36 21.40 3.52
N HIS A 220 -17.56 21.99 3.69
CA HIS A 220 -18.40 22.66 2.69
C HIS A 220 -18.94 21.79 1.52
N THR A 221 -20.17 21.88 1.03
CA THR A 221 -21.35 22.76 1.19
C THR A 221 -22.46 22.06 0.42
N ASN A 222 -23.53 21.58 1.09
CA ASN A 222 -24.88 21.44 0.54
C ASN A 222 -25.79 20.84 1.61
N ARG A 223 -26.46 21.70 2.38
CA ARG A 223 -27.64 21.31 3.16
C ARG A 223 -28.87 21.49 2.27
N PRO A 224 -29.78 20.51 2.16
CA PRO A 224 -31.19 20.80 2.03
C PRO A 224 -31.84 20.94 3.41
N ALA A 225 -32.96 21.65 3.41
CA ALA A 225 -33.62 22.28 4.55
C ALA A 225 -34.20 21.32 5.61
N SER A 226 -34.10 21.78 6.86
CA SER A 226 -35.01 21.64 8.01
C SER A 226 -36.00 20.45 8.10
N MET A 227 -35.89 19.70 9.21
CA MET A 227 -37.06 19.19 9.95
C MET A 227 -36.80 19.25 11.47
N PRO A 228 -37.85 19.43 12.29
CA PRO A 228 -37.72 19.99 13.64
C PRO A 228 -37.27 18.97 14.69
N LEU A 229 -36.45 19.45 15.62
CA LEU A 229 -36.03 18.74 16.82
C LEU A 229 -37.26 18.36 17.67
N SER A 230 -37.49 17.07 17.86
CA SER A 230 -38.36 16.56 18.92
C SER A 230 -37.53 16.12 20.13
N PRO A 231 -38.07 16.20 21.36
CA PRO A 231 -37.28 16.22 22.58
C PRO A 231 -36.82 14.81 23.02
N ARG A 232 -35.63 14.78 23.61
CA ARG A 232 -35.01 13.62 24.29
C ARG A 232 -36.03 12.81 25.09
N LYS A 233 -36.19 11.54 24.74
CA LYS A 233 -36.73 10.52 25.65
C LYS A 233 -35.59 9.59 26.06
N ASN A 234 -35.26 9.64 27.35
CA ASN A 234 -34.44 8.66 28.04
C ASN A 234 -35.16 7.31 27.97
N TYR A 235 -34.54 6.32 27.33
CA TYR A 235 -34.88 4.91 27.55
C TYR A 235 -33.67 4.22 28.17
N ALA A 236 -33.76 4.06 29.49
CA ALA A 236 -32.96 3.10 30.21
C ALA A 236 -33.56 1.70 30.03
N SER A 237 -32.66 0.73 29.79
CA SER A 237 -32.80 -0.72 30.02
C SER A 237 -33.60 -1.58 29.03
N SER A 238 -33.01 -2.74 28.77
CA SER A 238 -33.57 -3.97 28.16
C SER A 238 -33.70 -4.02 26.63
N GLY A 239 -32.59 -4.42 25.99
CA GLY A 239 -32.57 -4.87 24.61
C GLY A 239 -31.38 -5.79 24.40
N LYS A 240 -31.52 -7.07 24.81
CA LYS A 240 -30.53 -8.12 24.57
C LYS A 240 -30.13 -8.08 23.09
N ALA A 241 -28.83 -8.01 22.85
CA ALA A 241 -28.20 -8.04 21.54
C ALA A 241 -28.70 -9.27 20.75
N ARG A 242 -29.66 -9.05 19.84
CA ARG A 242 -30.08 -10.00 18.81
C ARG A 242 -29.69 -9.41 17.46
N VAL A 243 -28.40 -9.23 17.24
CA VAL A 243 -27.86 -8.92 15.90
C VAL A 243 -26.80 -9.96 15.46
N CYS A 244 -26.26 -10.76 16.39
CA CYS A 244 -25.19 -11.71 16.05
C CYS A 244 -25.65 -13.10 15.55
N THR A 245 -26.94 -13.42 15.51
CA THR A 245 -27.38 -14.78 15.08
C THR A 245 -27.62 -14.88 13.56
N TRP A 246 -27.81 -13.77 12.84
CA TRP A 246 -28.17 -13.84 11.41
C TRP A 246 -26.97 -13.87 10.46
N MET A 247 -25.78 -13.39 10.84
CA MET A 247 -24.60 -13.42 9.95
C MET A 247 -23.73 -14.68 10.09
N VAL A 248 -23.87 -15.44 11.17
CA VAL A 248 -23.16 -16.73 11.33
C VAL A 248 -23.76 -17.81 10.41
N LEU A 249 -25.04 -17.70 10.03
CA LEU A 249 -25.71 -18.64 9.13
C LEU A 249 -25.34 -18.50 7.64
N LEU A 250 -24.64 -17.42 7.24
CA LEU A 250 -24.25 -17.19 5.84
C LEU A 250 -22.87 -17.76 5.48
N LEU A 251 -22.17 -18.39 6.42
CA LEU A 251 -20.87 -19.05 6.20
C LEU A 251 -20.94 -20.59 6.32
N GLU A 252 -22.14 -21.16 6.45
CA GLU A 252 -22.36 -22.62 6.58
C GLU A 252 -23.18 -23.25 5.44
N THR A 253 -23.32 -22.58 4.30
CA THR A 253 -23.95 -23.18 3.11
C THR A 253 -22.98 -23.17 1.93
N GLU A 254 -22.40 -24.36 1.70
CA GLU A 254 -21.76 -24.93 0.49
C GLU A 254 -21.03 -24.01 -0.51
#